data_AF-A0A7X6WRE7-F1
#
_entry.id   AF-A0A7X6WRE7-F1
#
_cell.length_a   1.000
_cell.length_b   1.000
_cell.length_c   1.000
_cell.angle_alpha   90.00
_cell.angle_beta   90.00
_cell.angle_gamma   90.00
#
_symmetry.space_group_name_H-M   'P 1'
#
loop_
_entity.id
_entity.type
_entity.pdbx_description
1 polymer ?
#
loop_
_entity_poly.entity_id
_entity_poly.type
_entity_poly.pdbx_seq_one_letter_code
_entity_poly.pdbx_strand_id
1 'polypeptide(L)' 'MQYSKKVLDYFIKPRNLGEIPNADGESTVGNPKCGDIMKIYL' A
#
# COMPACT_ATOMS: atom_id res chain seq x y z
N MET A 1 -19.87 6.58 -11.29
CA MET A 1 -18.94 6.38 -10.16
C MET A 1 -17.51 6.51 -10.69
N GLN A 2 -16.66 7.28 -10.01
CA GLN A 2 -15.35 7.71 -10.52
C GLN A 2 -14.24 6.65 -10.38
N TYR A 3 -14.51 5.55 -9.66
CA TYR A 3 -13.57 4.44 -9.48
C TYR A 3 -13.96 3.24 -10.33
N SER A 4 -12.96 2.64 -10.97
CA SER A 4 -13.16 1.41 -11.73
C SER A 4 -13.48 0.25 -10.79
N LYS A 5 -14.18 -0.77 -11.31
CA LYS A 5 -14.42 -2.02 -10.58
C LYS A 5 -13.11 -2.66 -10.10
N LYS A 6 -12.05 -2.55 -10.90
CA LYS A 6 -10.71 -3.04 -10.55
C LYS A 6 -10.14 -2.31 -9.34
N VAL A 7 -10.20 -0.98 -9.29
CA VAL A 7 -9.71 -0.22 -8.13
C VAL A 7 -10.45 -0.63 -6.85
N LEU A 8 -11.78 -0.75 -6.92
CA LEU A 8 -12.59 -1.14 -5.77
C LEU A 8 -12.27 -2.57 -5.27
N ASP A 9 -12.02 -3.53 -6.16
CA ASP A 9 -11.66 -4.90 -5.79
C ASP A 9 -10.36 -4.96 -4.96
N TYR A 10 -9.30 -4.27 -5.43
CA TYR A 10 -8.01 -4.28 -4.75
C TYR A 10 -8.02 -3.44 -3.46
N PHE A 11 -8.83 -2.37 -3.42
CA PHE A 11 -8.96 -1.53 -2.24
C PHE A 11 -9.69 -2.26 -1.10
N ILE A 12 -10.79 -2.96 -1.40
CA ILE A 12 -11.59 -3.66 -0.39
C ILE A 12 -10.93 -4.99 0.03
N LYS A 13 -10.19 -5.64 -0.88
CA LYS A 13 -9.50 -6.91 -0.61
C LYS A 13 -8.01 -6.84 -1.00
N PRO A 14 -7.19 -6.12 -0.21
CA PRO A 14 -5.75 -6.05 -0.46
C PRO A 14 -5.11 -7.43 -0.26
N ARG A 15 -4.19 -7.80 -1.16
CA ARG A 15 -3.59 -9.15 -1.19
C ARG A 15 -2.22 -9.24 -0.51
N ASN A 16 -1.59 -8.09 -0.26
CA ASN A 16 -0.22 -7.98 0.24
C ASN A 16 -0.11 -7.00 1.41
N LEU A 17 -1.18 -6.88 2.21
CA LEU A 17 -1.17 -6.05 3.41
C LEU A 17 -0.54 -6.85 4.55
N GLY A 18 0.51 -6.29 5.16
CA GLY A 18 1.18 -6.88 6.30
C GLY A 18 2.66 -6.51 6.33
N GLU A 19 3.41 -7.28 7.12
CA GLU A 19 4.86 -7.14 7.26
C GLU A 19 5.53 -8.41 6.78
N ILE A 20 6.77 -8.28 6.28
CA ILE A 20 7.62 -9.42 5.93
C ILE A 20 8.70 -9.52 7.01
N PRO A 21 8.65 -10.56 7.88
CA PRO A 21 9.70 -10.76 8.88
C PRO A 21 11.04 -11.04 8.21
N ASN A 22 12.11 -10.39 8.69
CA ASN A 22 13.46 -10.50 8.13
C ASN A 22 13.54 -10.15 6.63
N ALA A 23 12.78 -9.13 6.21
CA ALA A 23 12.87 -8.60 4.85
C ALA A 23 14.31 -8.14 4.53
N ASP A 24 14.75 -8.37 3.31
CA ASP A 24 16.05 -7.91 2.82
C ASP A 24 16.02 -6.39 2.55
N GLY A 25 14.82 -5.82 2.34
CA GLY A 25 14.60 -4.38 2.20
C GLY A 25 13.37 -3.86 2.95
N GLU A 26 13.53 -2.70 3.59
CA GLU A 26 12.44 -1.95 4.21
C GLU A 26 12.54 -0.46 3.81
N SER A 27 11.44 0.13 3.36
CA SER A 27 11.39 1.56 3.04
C SER A 27 10.07 2.18 3.45
N THR A 28 10.14 3.41 3.96
CA THR A 28 8.97 4.23 4.31
C THR A 28 9.04 5.56 3.57
N VAL A 29 7.97 5.91 2.86
CA VAL A 29 7.86 7.18 2.12
C VAL A 29 6.51 7.82 2.41
N GLY A 30 6.49 9.14 2.59
CA GLY A 30 5.27 9.92 2.81
C GLY A 30 5.10 11.04 1.79
N ASN A 31 3.85 11.38 1.45
CA ASN A 31 3.50 12.51 0.60
C ASN A 31 2.90 13.65 1.45
N PRO A 32 3.61 14.78 1.63
CA PRO A 32 3.13 15.86 2.49
C PRO A 32 1.89 16.59 1.93
N LYS A 33 1.55 16.42 0.64
CA LYS A 33 0.40 17.07 0.02
C LYS A 33 -0.93 16.45 0.45
N CYS A 34 -0.98 15.14 0.63
CA CYS A 34 -2.19 14.39 0.98
C CYS A 34 -2.10 13.69 2.34
N GLY A 35 -0.90 13.59 2.92
CA GLY A 35 -0.68 12.90 4.20
C GLY A 35 -0.53 11.38 4.06
N ASP A 36 -0.52 10.83 2.84
CA ASP A 36 -0.36 9.40 2.61
C ASP A 36 1.04 8.95 3.00
N ILE A 37 1.12 7.82 3.72
CA ILE A 37 2.36 7.17 4.13
C ILE A 37 2.30 5.72 3.66
N MET A 38 3.35 5.26 2.98
CA MET A 38 3.51 3.88 2.56
C MET A 38 4.77 3.28 3.17
N LYS A 39 4.62 2.07 3.69
CA LYS A 39 5.71 1.21 4.14
C LYS A 39 5.76 -0.02 3.24
N ILE A 40 6.92 -0.33 2.69
CA ILE A 40 7.13 -1.42 1.74
C ILE A 40 8.25 -2.30 2.26
N TYR A 41 8.05 -3.60 2.14
CA TYR A 41 9.02 -4.64 2.44
C TYR A 41 9.35 -5.41 1.16
N LEU A 42 10.60 -5.83 1.02
CA LEU A 42 11.09 -6.70 -0.05
C LEU A 42 11.87 -7.87 0.52
#